data_AF-A0A7V4H975-F1
#
_entry.id   AF-A0A7V4H975-F1
#
_cell.length_a   1.000
_cell.length_b   1.000
_cell.length_c   1.000
_cell.angle_alpha   90.00
_cell.angle_beta   90.00
_cell.angle_gamma   90.00
#
_symmetry.space_group_name_H-M   'P 1'
#
loop_
_entity.id
_entity.type
_entity.pdbx_description
1 polymer ?
#
loop_
_entity_poly.entity_id
_entity_poly.type
_entity_poly.pdbx_seq_one_letter_code
_entity_poly.pdbx_strand_id
1 'polypeptide(L)'
;MIIKSLISGLSSLKENKRMIIVFYLANLIAGLIIMVPFRSLAGSLAGYSLLGKDLSSGLNMDFIIELITKYSSSLTTASGLIFLMPLLYGLWTLFISGGAYGVFIHGKDLGISSLWTYSAKYFGRFFRLFLWSIPIFIILYLTQFIFTGIKFIIWGDDPYQYINYWTGWVRFGWTYLAFIFYFIIFDYSRIILIINNEHRTRSALWQGIKFFFKHPIRTVMLALMVFCLSQIAFLV
;
A
#
# COMPACT_ATOMS: atom_id res chain seq x y z
N MET A 1 -5.84 -23.56 -11.36
CA MET A 1 -6.91 -22.56 -11.16
C MET A 1 -6.33 -21.15 -11.01
N ILE A 2 -5.38 -20.92 -10.09
CA ILE A 2 -4.72 -19.63 -9.84
C ILE A 2 -4.07 -19.01 -11.11
N ILE A 3 -3.25 -19.79 -11.84
CA ILE A 3 -2.60 -19.31 -13.08
C ILE A 3 -3.63 -18.90 -14.14
N LYS A 4 -4.74 -19.64 -14.27
CA LYS A 4 -5.82 -19.29 -15.21
C LYS A 4 -6.48 -17.95 -14.83
N SER A 5 -6.64 -17.67 -13.53
CA SER A 5 -7.14 -16.39 -13.05
C SER A 5 -6.19 -15.23 -13.37
N LEU A 6 -4.87 -15.43 -13.23
CA LEU A 6 -3.86 -14.43 -13.62
C LEU A 6 -3.86 -14.16 -15.13
N ILE A 7 -3.87 -15.21 -15.95
CA ILE A 7 -3.91 -15.08 -17.41
C ILE A 7 -5.20 -14.36 -17.85
N SER A 8 -6.33 -14.70 -17.25
CA SER A 8 -7.61 -14.01 -17.52
C SER A 8 -7.56 -12.52 -17.13
N GLY A 9 -6.95 -12.20 -15.98
CA GLY A 9 -6.73 -10.82 -15.56
C GLY A 9 -5.85 -10.04 -16.52
N LEU A 10 -4.72 -10.62 -16.95
CA LEU A 10 -3.80 -10.02 -17.92
C LEU A 10 -4.44 -9.82 -19.30
N SER A 11 -5.23 -10.79 -19.78
CA SER A 11 -5.99 -10.63 -21.03
C SER A 11 -6.98 -9.48 -20.93
N SER A 12 -7.70 -9.39 -19.81
CA SER A 12 -8.67 -8.33 -19.57
C SER A 12 -8.01 -6.94 -19.46
N LEU A 13 -6.78 -6.86 -18.95
CA LEU A 13 -5.95 -5.65 -18.97
C LEU A 13 -5.52 -5.24 -20.38
N LYS A 14 -5.13 -6.21 -21.22
CA LYS A 14 -4.72 -5.96 -22.62
C LYS A 14 -5.87 -5.41 -23.46
N GLU A 15 -7.10 -5.81 -23.17
CA GLU A 15 -8.31 -5.27 -23.79
C GLU A 15 -8.61 -3.84 -23.30
N ASN A 16 -8.24 -3.52 -22.05
CA ASN A 16 -8.49 -2.24 -21.40
C ASN A 16 -7.24 -1.34 -21.25
N LYS A 17 -6.41 -1.23 -22.30
CA LYS A 17 -5.14 -0.45 -22.25
C LYS A 17 -5.31 1.00 -21.81
N ARG A 18 -6.45 1.61 -22.13
CA ARG A 18 -6.78 2.98 -21.72
C ARG A 18 -6.82 3.14 -20.19
N MET A 19 -7.24 2.11 -19.46
CA MET A 19 -7.21 2.14 -17.99
C MET A 19 -5.77 2.14 -17.46
N ILE A 20 -4.88 1.35 -18.07
CA ILE A 20 -3.46 1.30 -17.69
C ILE A 20 -2.84 2.70 -17.81
N ILE A 21 -3.14 3.42 -18.88
CA ILE A 21 -2.65 4.80 -19.09
C ILE A 21 -3.14 5.73 -17.98
N VAL A 22 -4.41 5.65 -17.58
CA VAL A 22 -4.97 6.47 -16.49
C VAL A 22 -4.26 6.20 -15.17
N PHE A 23 -4.06 4.92 -14.81
CA PHE A 23 -3.31 4.55 -13.61
C PHE A 23 -1.85 5.01 -13.67
N TYR A 24 -1.19 4.84 -14.83
CA TYR A 24 0.18 5.27 -15.01
C TYR A 24 0.33 6.78 -14.87
N LEU A 25 -0.51 7.57 -15.54
CA LEU A 25 -0.50 9.03 -15.45
C LEU A 25 -0.81 9.53 -14.04
N ALA A 26 -1.79 8.90 -13.37
CA ALA A 26 -2.09 9.19 -11.97
C ALA A 26 -0.86 9.01 -11.06
N ASN A 27 -0.17 7.87 -11.18
CA ASN A 27 1.02 7.58 -10.40
C ASN A 27 2.19 8.49 -10.76
N LEU A 28 2.36 8.81 -12.06
CA LEU A 28 3.37 9.73 -12.54
C LEU A 28 3.18 11.14 -11.96
N ILE A 29 1.95 11.67 -12.02
CA ILE A 29 1.62 13.00 -11.47
C ILE A 29 1.86 13.01 -9.96
N ALA A 30 1.39 11.99 -9.24
CA ALA A 30 1.62 11.89 -7.79
C ALA A 30 3.12 11.83 -7.46
N GLY A 31 3.89 11.02 -8.20
CA GLY A 31 5.33 10.92 -8.05
C GLY A 31 6.04 12.24 -8.30
N LEU A 32 5.66 12.98 -9.35
CA LEU A 32 6.21 14.30 -9.66
C LEU A 32 5.92 15.31 -8.54
N ILE A 33 4.69 15.32 -8.00
CA ILE A 33 4.33 16.22 -6.89
C ILE A 33 5.17 15.92 -5.64
N ILE A 34 5.40 14.64 -5.34
CA ILE A 34 6.26 14.22 -4.21
C ILE A 34 7.74 14.54 -4.48
N MET A 35 8.18 14.47 -5.73
CA MET A 35 9.56 14.74 -6.12
C MET A 35 9.96 16.21 -5.95
N VAL A 36 9.02 17.15 -6.11
CA VAL A 36 9.30 18.60 -5.97
C VAL A 36 9.89 18.98 -4.60
N PRO A 37 9.25 18.68 -3.45
CA PRO A 37 9.84 18.98 -2.14
C PRO A 37 11.12 18.18 -1.90
N PHE A 38 11.20 16.95 -2.39
CA PHE A 38 12.42 16.15 -2.31
C PHE A 38 13.59 16.77 -3.07
N ARG A 39 13.35 17.35 -4.26
CA ARG A 39 14.35 18.07 -5.03
C ARG A 39 14.83 19.33 -4.29
N SER A 40 13.92 20.05 -3.65
CA SER A 40 14.29 21.23 -2.84
C SER A 40 15.16 20.83 -1.65
N LEU A 41 14.80 19.76 -0.94
CA LEU A 41 15.60 19.21 0.15
C LEU A 41 16.97 18.73 -0.37
N ALA A 42 16.99 17.95 -1.46
CA ALA A 42 18.22 17.48 -2.09
C ALA A 42 19.13 18.62 -2.56
N GLY A 43 18.57 19.70 -3.12
CA GLY A 43 19.33 20.89 -3.52
C GLY A 43 19.98 21.60 -2.32
N SER A 44 19.26 21.70 -1.20
CA SER A 44 19.81 22.26 0.04
C SER A 44 20.90 21.37 0.67
N LEU A 45 20.80 20.05 0.48
CA LEU A 45 21.79 19.06 0.95
C LEU A 45 23.03 19.00 0.05
N ALA A 46 22.85 19.08 -1.26
CA ALA A 46 23.91 19.00 -2.26
C ALA A 46 24.81 20.24 -2.30
N GLY A 47 24.34 21.39 -1.78
CA GLY A 47 25.16 22.58 -1.56
C GLY A 47 26.30 22.37 -0.53
N TYR A 48 26.20 21.34 0.32
CA TYR A 48 27.24 20.92 1.23
C TYR A 48 28.01 19.72 0.62
N SER A 49 29.18 20.01 0.05
CA SER A 49 30.04 19.16 -0.80
C SER A 49 30.30 17.69 -0.36
N LEU A 50 29.97 17.29 0.87
CA LEU A 50 30.15 15.91 1.36
C LEU A 50 28.91 15.04 1.14
N LEU A 51 27.71 15.56 1.42
CA LEU A 51 26.45 14.80 1.31
C LEU A 51 26.05 14.51 -0.15
N GLY A 52 26.37 15.44 -1.07
CA GLY A 52 26.15 15.21 -2.51
C GLY A 52 27.02 14.09 -3.07
N LYS A 53 28.22 13.89 -2.51
CA LYS A 53 29.13 12.81 -2.88
C LYS A 53 28.62 11.46 -2.37
N ASP A 54 28.12 11.41 -1.13
CA ASP A 54 27.55 10.19 -0.56
C ASP A 54 26.26 9.77 -1.28
N LEU A 55 25.40 10.72 -1.67
CA LEU A 55 24.19 10.44 -2.44
C LEU A 55 24.50 9.81 -3.82
N SER A 56 25.64 10.16 -4.43
CA SER A 56 26.10 9.57 -5.69
C SER A 56 26.63 8.15 -5.54
N SER A 57 27.07 7.78 -4.33
CA SER A 57 27.55 6.44 -3.99
C SER A 57 26.45 5.48 -3.51
N GLY A 58 25.27 6.02 -3.18
CA GLY A 58 24.07 5.26 -2.81
C GLY A 58 23.34 5.86 -1.60
N LEU A 59 22.10 5.43 -1.39
CA LEU A 59 21.35 5.75 -0.16
C LEU A 59 21.84 4.84 0.97
N ASN A 60 22.84 5.29 1.74
CA ASN A 60 23.27 4.61 2.97
C ASN A 60 22.38 4.97 4.17
N MET A 61 22.26 4.08 5.15
CA MET A 61 21.46 4.35 6.36
C MET A 61 21.99 5.54 7.16
N ASP A 62 23.31 5.81 7.11
CA ASP A 62 23.90 6.97 7.75
C ASP A 62 23.37 8.28 7.16
N PHE A 63 23.14 8.34 5.84
CA PHE A 63 22.49 9.49 5.20
C PHE A 63 21.06 9.69 5.69
N ILE A 64 20.29 8.61 5.88
CA ILE A 64 18.91 8.68 6.39
C ILE A 64 18.91 9.18 7.84
N ILE A 65 19.81 8.67 8.68
CA ILE A 65 19.94 9.09 10.08
C ILE A 65 20.36 10.57 10.15
N GLU A 66 21.32 10.99 9.32
CA GLU A 66 21.78 12.38 9.26
C GLU A 66 20.68 13.31 8.75
N LEU A 67 19.89 12.89 7.75
CA LEU A 67 18.74 13.64 7.27
C LEU A 67 17.70 13.86 8.38
N ILE A 68 17.36 12.81 9.14
CA ILE A 68 16.35 12.89 10.20
C ILE A 68 16.85 13.73 11.38
N THR A 69 18.12 13.58 11.77
CA THR A 69 18.67 14.22 12.97
C THR A 69 19.11 15.66 12.73
N LYS A 70 19.86 15.94 11.65
CA LYS A 70 20.37 17.30 11.35
C LYS A 70 19.35 18.18 10.63
N TYR A 71 18.45 17.61 9.82
CA TYR A 71 17.51 18.38 8.99
C TYR A 71 16.05 18.29 9.47
N SER A 72 15.85 17.97 10.75
CA SER A 72 14.53 17.90 11.41
C SER A 72 13.69 19.19 11.26
N SER A 73 14.32 20.36 11.22
CA SER A 73 13.67 21.66 10.98
C SER A 73 13.11 21.81 9.55
N SER A 74 13.81 21.24 8.56
CA SER A 74 13.34 21.21 7.17
C SER A 74 12.23 20.16 7.00
N LEU A 75 12.34 19.03 7.68
CA LEU A 75 11.31 17.98 7.71
C LEU A 75 10.02 18.45 8.41
N THR A 76 10.11 19.27 9.46
CA THR A 76 8.93 19.85 10.11
C THR A 76 8.21 20.85 9.20
N THR A 77 8.95 21.65 8.44
CA THR A 77 8.37 22.54 7.41
C THR A 77 7.69 21.74 6.28
N ALA A 78 8.26 20.58 5.91
CA ALA A 78 7.67 19.66 4.93
C ALA A 78 6.63 18.68 5.51
N SER A 79 6.41 18.66 6.83
CA SER A 79 5.58 17.65 7.50
C SER A 79 4.15 17.65 6.99
N GLY A 80 3.58 18.83 6.73
CA GLY A 80 2.26 18.97 6.12
C GLY A 80 2.16 18.25 4.77
N LEU A 81 3.19 18.36 3.92
CA LEU A 81 3.24 17.66 2.63
C LEU A 81 3.44 16.15 2.81
N ILE A 82 4.26 15.74 3.79
CA ILE A 82 4.52 14.33 4.11
C ILE A 82 3.22 13.60 4.52
N PHE A 83 2.30 14.27 5.23
CA PHE A 83 1.01 13.68 5.60
C PHE A 83 -0.07 13.88 4.53
N LEU A 84 -0.14 15.06 3.92
CA LEU A 84 -1.18 15.40 2.96
C LEU A 84 -1.04 14.59 1.66
N MET A 85 0.18 14.38 1.17
CA MET A 85 0.40 13.71 -0.12
C MET A 85 -0.03 12.24 -0.12
N PRO A 86 0.38 11.39 0.85
CA PRO A 86 -0.12 10.03 0.94
C PRO A 86 -1.63 9.97 1.13
N LEU A 87 -2.21 10.93 1.86
CA LEU A 87 -3.66 11.01 2.05
C LEU A 87 -4.39 11.28 0.72
N LEU A 88 -3.97 12.32 -0.02
CA LEU A 88 -4.56 12.66 -1.32
C LEU A 88 -4.36 11.54 -2.34
N TYR A 89 -3.14 10.98 -2.40
CA TYR A 89 -2.84 9.85 -3.28
C TYR A 89 -3.65 8.60 -2.91
N GLY A 90 -3.83 8.32 -1.62
CA GLY A 90 -4.66 7.24 -1.12
C GLY A 90 -6.13 7.41 -1.52
N LEU A 91 -6.69 8.62 -1.35
CA LEU A 91 -8.05 8.94 -1.78
C LEU A 91 -8.22 8.83 -3.29
N TRP A 92 -7.24 9.31 -4.05
CA TRP A 92 -7.23 9.21 -5.51
C TRP A 92 -7.17 7.76 -5.99
N THR A 93 -6.29 6.95 -5.40
CA THR A 93 -6.18 5.52 -5.69
C THR A 93 -7.47 4.78 -5.32
N LEU A 94 -8.08 5.15 -4.20
CA LEU A 94 -9.37 4.60 -3.78
C LEU A 94 -10.48 4.98 -4.77
N PHE A 95 -10.49 6.21 -5.29
CA PHE A 95 -11.43 6.67 -6.31
C PHE A 95 -11.27 5.92 -7.64
N ILE A 96 -10.05 5.84 -8.18
CA ILE A 96 -9.79 5.15 -9.46
C ILE A 96 -10.06 3.64 -9.31
N SER A 97 -9.75 3.03 -8.17
CA SER A 97 -10.00 1.60 -7.97
C SER A 97 -11.48 1.23 -8.08
N GLY A 98 -12.41 2.12 -7.66
CA GLY A 98 -13.85 1.92 -7.88
C GLY A 98 -14.23 1.80 -9.35
N GLY A 99 -13.59 2.60 -10.21
CA GLY A 99 -13.76 2.54 -11.66
C GLY A 99 -13.21 1.25 -12.26
N ALA A 100 -12.01 0.86 -11.84
CA ALA A 100 -11.36 -0.37 -12.28
C ALA A 100 -12.22 -1.61 -11.99
N TYR A 101 -12.62 -1.80 -10.73
CA TYR A 101 -13.46 -2.94 -10.36
C TYR A 101 -14.83 -2.89 -11.06
N GLY A 102 -15.42 -1.71 -11.23
CA GLY A 102 -16.68 -1.54 -11.93
C GLY A 102 -16.63 -2.06 -13.37
N VAL A 103 -15.61 -1.67 -14.14
CA VAL A 103 -15.40 -2.13 -15.52
C VAL A 103 -15.09 -3.63 -15.56
N PHE A 104 -14.19 -4.14 -14.71
CA PHE A 104 -13.85 -5.56 -14.71
C PHE A 104 -15.02 -6.48 -14.36
N ILE A 105 -15.97 -6.01 -13.54
CA ILE A 105 -17.14 -6.80 -13.13
C ILE A 105 -18.30 -6.68 -14.15
N HIS A 106 -18.53 -5.51 -14.73
CA HIS A 106 -19.69 -5.27 -15.60
C HIS A 106 -19.43 -5.47 -17.10
N GLY A 107 -18.18 -5.60 -17.53
CA GLY A 107 -17.85 -5.95 -18.92
C GLY A 107 -16.79 -5.06 -19.57
N LYS A 108 -16.19 -5.58 -20.65
CA LYS A 108 -14.87 -5.18 -21.14
C LYS A 108 -14.84 -4.05 -22.17
N ASP A 109 -15.98 -3.64 -22.75
CA ASP A 109 -16.06 -2.63 -23.82
C ASP A 109 -16.58 -1.26 -23.35
N LEU A 110 -16.45 -1.00 -22.05
CA LEU A 110 -16.90 0.23 -21.44
C LEU A 110 -15.73 1.24 -21.45
N GLY A 111 -15.78 2.21 -22.37
CA GLY A 111 -14.73 3.20 -22.59
C GLY A 111 -14.37 4.05 -21.35
N ILE A 112 -13.46 5.03 -21.52
CA ILE A 112 -12.94 5.87 -20.40
C ILE A 112 -14.06 6.54 -19.60
N SER A 113 -15.16 6.96 -20.24
CA SER A 113 -16.32 7.54 -19.57
C SER A 113 -16.91 6.62 -18.49
N SER A 114 -16.92 5.32 -18.74
CA SER A 114 -17.43 4.33 -17.79
C SER A 114 -16.51 4.17 -16.59
N LEU A 115 -15.19 4.33 -16.74
CA LEU A 115 -14.25 4.36 -15.61
C LEU A 115 -14.63 5.47 -14.64
N TRP A 116 -14.81 6.70 -15.12
CA TRP A 116 -15.19 7.84 -14.28
C TRP A 116 -16.57 7.67 -13.63
N THR A 117 -17.52 7.12 -14.40
CA THR A 117 -18.87 6.84 -13.91
C THR A 117 -18.86 5.84 -12.75
N TYR A 118 -18.13 4.72 -12.89
CA TYR A 118 -18.02 3.72 -11.84
C TYR A 118 -17.17 4.21 -10.67
N SER A 119 -16.11 4.98 -10.92
CA SER A 119 -15.33 5.63 -9.87
C SER A 119 -16.22 6.52 -9.00
N ALA A 120 -16.99 7.42 -9.59
CA ALA A 120 -17.91 8.29 -8.85
C ALA A 120 -19.01 7.48 -8.12
N LYS A 121 -19.59 6.47 -8.78
CA LYS A 121 -20.66 5.63 -8.20
C LYS A 121 -20.21 4.86 -6.96
N TYR A 122 -19.00 4.29 -6.98
CA TYR A 122 -18.50 3.43 -5.89
C TYR A 122 -17.63 4.15 -4.86
N PHE A 123 -17.09 5.34 -5.17
CA PHE A 123 -16.20 6.09 -4.27
C PHE A 123 -16.77 6.24 -2.86
N GLY A 124 -18.01 6.71 -2.71
CA GLY A 124 -18.61 6.90 -1.38
C GLY A 124 -18.82 5.59 -0.60
N ARG A 125 -18.95 4.45 -1.29
CA ARG A 125 -19.04 3.13 -0.63
C ARG A 125 -17.64 2.64 -0.22
N PHE A 126 -16.65 2.83 -1.07
CA PHE A 126 -15.25 2.49 -0.78
C PHE A 126 -14.64 3.37 0.31
N PHE A 127 -14.97 4.66 0.34
CA PHE A 127 -14.50 5.58 1.37
C PHE A 127 -15.06 5.18 2.74
N ARG A 128 -16.36 4.87 2.81
CA ARG A 128 -16.96 4.30 4.03
C ARG A 128 -16.32 2.97 4.41
N LEU A 129 -16.07 2.07 3.45
CA LEU A 129 -15.37 0.81 3.70
C LEU A 129 -13.97 1.03 4.27
N PHE A 130 -13.22 2.01 3.75
CA PHE A 130 -11.91 2.40 4.26
C PHE A 130 -11.98 2.90 5.70
N LEU A 131 -12.96 3.75 6.03
CA LEU A 131 -13.16 4.17 7.43
C LEU A 131 -13.46 2.98 8.35
N TRP A 132 -14.26 2.02 7.88
CA TRP A 132 -14.54 0.79 8.63
C TRP A 132 -13.36 -0.18 8.72
N SER A 133 -12.36 -0.07 7.83
CA SER A 133 -11.17 -0.91 7.87
C SER A 133 -10.06 -0.35 8.77
N ILE A 134 -10.13 0.93 9.17
CA ILE A 134 -9.17 1.55 10.11
C ILE A 134 -9.05 0.77 11.43
N PRO A 135 -10.13 0.35 12.12
CA PRO A 135 -10.00 -0.44 13.34
C PRO A 135 -9.26 -1.76 13.13
N ILE A 136 -9.47 -2.44 12.00
CA ILE A 136 -8.77 -3.69 11.67
C ILE A 136 -7.30 -3.42 11.45
N PHE A 137 -6.99 -2.34 10.73
CA PHE A 137 -5.62 -1.90 10.53
C PHE A 137 -4.91 -1.65 11.86
N ILE A 138 -5.55 -0.91 12.77
CA ILE A 138 -5.03 -0.62 14.10
C ILE A 138 -4.81 -1.93 14.88
N ILE A 139 -5.80 -2.82 14.93
CA ILE A 139 -5.69 -4.11 15.63
C ILE A 139 -4.50 -4.91 15.08
N LEU A 140 -4.41 -5.06 13.76
CA LEU A 140 -3.31 -5.78 13.11
C LEU A 140 -1.96 -5.13 13.39
N TYR A 141 -1.86 -3.80 13.33
CA TYR A 141 -0.64 -3.08 13.66
C TYR A 141 -0.22 -3.26 15.13
N LEU A 142 -1.18 -3.25 16.05
CA LEU A 142 -0.93 -3.41 17.49
C LEU A 142 -0.41 -4.80 17.87
N THR A 143 -0.67 -5.83 17.06
CA THR A 143 -0.16 -7.19 17.35
C THR A 143 1.37 -7.26 17.44
N GLN A 144 2.10 -6.32 16.84
CA GLN A 144 3.56 -6.26 16.97
C GLN A 144 4.04 -6.02 18.42
N PHE A 145 3.21 -5.38 19.25
CA PHE A 145 3.55 -5.11 20.66
C PHE A 145 3.55 -6.39 21.50
N ILE A 146 2.86 -7.45 21.05
CA ILE A 146 2.87 -8.77 21.70
C ILE A 146 4.31 -9.30 21.78
N PHE A 147 5.11 -9.13 20.72
CA PHE A 147 6.52 -9.53 20.73
C PHE A 147 7.36 -8.74 21.74
N THR A 148 7.01 -7.47 21.96
CA THR A 148 7.68 -6.64 22.96
C THR A 148 7.33 -7.11 24.38
N GLY A 149 6.06 -7.47 24.61
CA GLY A 149 5.61 -8.05 25.89
C GLY A 149 6.25 -9.41 26.18
N ILE A 150 6.29 -10.32 25.20
CA ILE A 150 6.94 -11.64 25.33
C ILE A 150 8.43 -11.47 25.66
N LYS A 151 9.12 -10.54 24.96
CA LYS A 151 10.52 -10.23 25.20
C LYS A 151 10.76 -9.80 26.65
N PHE A 152 9.94 -8.87 27.15
CA PHE A 152 10.05 -8.35 28.50
C PHE A 152 9.78 -9.43 29.57
N ILE A 153 8.80 -10.31 29.36
CA ILE A 153 8.46 -11.38 30.31
C ILE A 153 9.57 -12.43 30.43
N ILE A 154 10.20 -12.82 29.31
CA ILE A 154 11.16 -13.94 29.30
C ILE A 154 12.58 -13.47 29.63
N TRP A 155 12.99 -12.29 29.15
CA TRP A 155 14.39 -11.84 29.26
C TRP A 155 14.58 -10.54 30.06
N GLY A 156 13.51 -9.91 30.56
CA GLY A 156 13.59 -8.69 31.36
C GLY A 156 13.94 -7.44 30.54
N ASP A 157 14.46 -6.42 31.24
CA ASP A 157 14.76 -5.09 30.68
C ASP A 157 16.01 -5.05 29.78
N ASP A 158 16.99 -5.91 30.03
CA ASP A 158 18.26 -5.92 29.28
C ASP A 158 18.60 -7.28 28.63
N PRO A 159 17.81 -7.70 27.62
CA PRO A 159 18.11 -8.89 26.84
C PRO A 159 19.38 -8.72 26.02
N TYR A 160 20.12 -9.82 25.88
CA TYR A 160 21.30 -9.93 25.02
C TYR A 160 21.09 -9.28 23.63
N GLN A 161 22.13 -8.61 23.12
CA GLN A 161 22.11 -7.93 21.82
C GLN A 161 21.60 -8.83 20.68
N TYR A 162 21.95 -10.12 20.71
CA TYR A 162 21.46 -11.12 19.76
C TYR A 162 19.92 -11.26 19.77
N ILE A 163 19.31 -11.29 20.95
CA ILE A 163 17.85 -11.39 21.13
C ILE A 163 17.19 -10.12 20.62
N ASN A 164 17.75 -8.95 20.90
CA ASN A 164 17.26 -7.67 20.39
C ASN A 164 17.24 -7.63 18.87
N TYR A 165 18.32 -8.07 18.24
CA TYR A 165 18.44 -8.14 16.79
C TYR A 165 17.36 -9.05 16.17
N TRP A 166 17.28 -10.31 16.61
CA TRP A 166 16.32 -11.27 16.05
C TRP A 166 14.86 -10.90 16.35
N THR A 167 14.58 -10.40 17.55
CA THR A 167 13.22 -9.93 17.89
C THR A 167 12.82 -8.75 17.00
N GLY A 168 13.75 -7.85 16.68
CA GLY A 168 13.54 -6.77 15.72
C GLY A 168 13.15 -7.27 14.33
N TRP A 169 13.89 -8.25 13.80
CA TRP A 169 13.58 -8.87 12.51
C TRP A 169 12.24 -9.61 12.49
N VAL A 170 11.95 -10.39 13.53
CA VAL A 170 10.66 -11.08 13.67
C VAL A 170 9.51 -10.08 13.74
N ARG A 171 9.66 -9.00 14.52
CA ARG A 171 8.68 -7.92 14.62
C ARG A 171 8.46 -7.23 13.27
N PHE A 172 9.54 -6.94 12.54
CA PHE A 172 9.46 -6.34 11.21
C PHE A 172 8.72 -7.25 10.22
N GLY A 173 9.11 -8.53 10.16
CA GLY A 173 8.45 -9.53 9.30
C GLY A 173 6.98 -9.72 9.64
N TRP A 174 6.64 -9.76 10.94
CA TRP A 174 5.26 -9.86 11.40
C TRP A 174 4.43 -8.64 11.01
N THR A 175 4.97 -7.43 11.23
CA THR A 175 4.31 -6.18 10.86
C THR A 175 4.03 -6.14 9.36
N TYR A 176 5.01 -6.52 8.55
CA TYR A 176 4.86 -6.62 7.10
C TYR A 176 3.77 -7.61 6.68
N LEU A 177 3.72 -8.79 7.32
CA LEU A 177 2.69 -9.79 7.08
C LEU A 177 1.29 -9.30 7.48
N ALA A 178 1.18 -8.56 8.59
CA ALA A 178 -0.06 -7.92 9.02
C ALA A 178 -0.55 -6.87 7.99
N PHE A 179 0.35 -6.10 7.38
CA PHE A 179 0.02 -5.19 6.27
C PHE A 179 -0.53 -5.95 5.05
N ILE A 180 0.13 -7.04 4.64
CA ILE A 180 -0.36 -7.86 3.52
C ILE A 180 -1.77 -8.37 3.79
N PHE A 181 -2.02 -8.88 5.00
CA PHE A 181 -3.34 -9.37 5.38
C PHE A 181 -4.40 -8.28 5.34
N TYR A 182 -4.08 -7.09 5.84
CA TYR A 182 -4.97 -5.94 5.75
C TYR A 182 -5.35 -5.63 4.30
N PHE A 183 -4.36 -5.52 3.39
CA PHE A 183 -4.61 -5.21 1.99
C PHE A 183 -5.45 -6.30 1.30
N ILE A 184 -5.18 -7.58 1.57
CA ILE A 184 -5.97 -8.69 1.02
C ILE A 184 -7.43 -8.60 1.50
N ILE A 185 -7.66 -8.43 2.80
CA ILE A 185 -9.01 -8.31 3.37
C ILE A 185 -9.74 -7.12 2.75
N PHE A 186 -9.07 -5.98 2.63
CA PHE A 186 -9.64 -4.77 2.05
C PHE A 186 -10.01 -4.95 0.58
N ASP A 187 -9.13 -5.56 -0.23
CA ASP A 187 -9.35 -5.83 -1.65
C ASP A 187 -10.54 -6.76 -1.89
N TYR A 188 -10.61 -7.88 -1.17
CA TYR A 188 -11.74 -8.80 -1.27
C TYR A 188 -13.05 -8.16 -0.83
N SER A 189 -13.02 -7.34 0.22
CA SER A 189 -14.21 -6.60 0.67
C SER A 189 -14.74 -5.65 -0.40
N ARG A 190 -13.86 -4.97 -1.15
CA ARG A 190 -14.23 -4.11 -2.28
C ARG A 190 -14.87 -4.89 -3.42
N ILE A 191 -14.31 -6.05 -3.77
CA ILE A 191 -14.82 -6.93 -4.81
C ILE A 191 -16.23 -7.43 -4.45
N ILE A 192 -16.40 -7.94 -3.23
CA ILE A 192 -17.70 -8.46 -2.72
C ILE A 192 -18.76 -7.36 -2.74
N LEU A 193 -18.39 -6.14 -2.32
CA LEU A 193 -19.29 -4.99 -2.30
C LEU A 193 -19.87 -4.69 -3.68
N ILE A 194 -19.05 -4.75 -4.73
CA ILE A 194 -19.50 -4.47 -6.10
C ILE A 194 -20.31 -5.64 -6.65
N ILE A 195 -19.85 -6.88 -6.49
CA ILE A 195 -20.53 -8.08 -7.00
C ILE A 195 -21.94 -8.19 -6.41
N ASN A 196 -22.07 -8.04 -5.10
CA ASN A 196 -23.36 -8.18 -4.40
C ASN A 196 -24.19 -6.89 -4.44
N ASN A 197 -23.68 -5.81 -5.04
CA ASN A 197 -24.23 -4.45 -4.98
C ASN A 197 -24.64 -4.04 -3.55
N GLU A 198 -23.88 -4.48 -2.54
CA GLU A 198 -24.23 -4.27 -1.14
C GLU A 198 -24.00 -2.80 -0.74
N HIS A 199 -24.99 -2.22 -0.04
CA HIS A 199 -24.86 -0.90 0.56
C HIS A 199 -24.29 -0.95 1.99
N ARG A 200 -24.35 -2.13 2.64
CA ARG A 200 -23.88 -2.34 4.00
C ARG A 200 -22.37 -2.65 4.01
N THR A 201 -21.55 -1.61 3.98
CA THR A 201 -20.07 -1.72 3.90
C THR A 201 -19.46 -2.59 5.01
N ARG A 202 -20.05 -2.58 6.22
CA ARG A 202 -19.61 -3.44 7.34
C ARG A 202 -19.79 -4.93 7.06
N SER A 203 -20.89 -5.29 6.40
CA SER A 203 -21.19 -6.68 6.01
C SER A 203 -20.18 -7.16 4.98
N ALA A 204 -19.93 -6.37 3.93
CA ALA A 204 -18.92 -6.67 2.92
C ALA A 204 -17.52 -6.85 3.54
N LEU A 205 -17.17 -6.02 4.51
CA LEU A 205 -15.91 -6.14 5.27
C LEU A 205 -15.82 -7.45 6.05
N TRP A 206 -16.88 -7.82 6.77
CA TRP A 206 -16.93 -9.08 7.50
C TRP A 206 -16.86 -10.30 6.57
N GLN A 207 -17.52 -10.21 5.41
CA GLN A 207 -17.43 -11.24 4.37
C GLN A 207 -16.01 -11.35 3.81
N GLY A 208 -15.30 -10.23 3.63
CA GLY A 208 -13.89 -10.22 3.23
C GLY A 208 -12.98 -10.88 4.26
N ILE A 209 -13.16 -10.58 5.55
CA ILE A 209 -12.47 -11.26 6.65
C ILE A 209 -12.75 -12.77 6.62
N LYS A 210 -14.03 -13.15 6.58
CA LYS A 210 -14.45 -14.56 6.56
C LYS A 210 -13.88 -15.30 5.35
N PHE A 211 -13.82 -14.66 4.19
CA PHE A 211 -13.25 -15.22 2.98
C PHE A 211 -11.75 -15.47 3.12
N PHE A 212 -11.00 -14.51 3.67
CA PHE A 212 -9.57 -14.65 3.94
C PHE A 212 -9.28 -15.84 4.87
N PHE A 213 -9.98 -15.94 6.00
CA PHE A 213 -9.79 -17.05 6.96
C PHE A 213 -10.29 -18.39 6.43
N LYS A 214 -11.26 -18.42 5.52
CA LYS A 214 -11.72 -19.66 4.87
C LYS A 214 -10.71 -20.18 3.83
N HIS A 215 -9.98 -19.29 3.16
CA HIS A 215 -9.06 -19.63 2.08
C HIS A 215 -7.70 -18.89 2.16
N PRO A 216 -6.94 -19.03 3.27
CA PRO A 216 -5.75 -18.22 3.52
C PRO A 216 -4.63 -18.51 2.50
N ILE A 217 -4.37 -19.79 2.22
CA ILE A 217 -3.28 -20.18 1.30
C ILE A 217 -3.53 -19.65 -0.11
N ARG A 218 -4.77 -19.79 -0.62
CA ARG A 218 -5.09 -19.38 -2.00
C ARG A 218 -5.02 -17.87 -2.19
N THR A 219 -5.50 -17.10 -1.21
CA THR A 219 -5.51 -15.63 -1.26
C THR A 219 -4.10 -15.07 -1.14
N VAL A 220 -3.31 -15.57 -0.19
CA VAL A 220 -1.91 -15.18 -0.01
C VAL A 220 -1.06 -15.58 -1.22
N MET A 221 -1.22 -16.80 -1.74
CA MET A 221 -0.46 -17.26 -2.91
C MET A 221 -0.76 -16.43 -4.16
N LEU A 222 -2.02 -16.03 -4.38
CA LEU A 222 -2.39 -15.11 -5.45
C LEU A 222 -1.71 -13.74 -5.27
N ALA A 223 -1.76 -13.17 -4.07
CA ALA A 223 -1.14 -11.88 -3.76
C ALA A 223 0.39 -11.92 -3.97
N LEU A 224 1.05 -13.00 -3.51
CA LEU A 224 2.48 -13.21 -3.70
C LEU A 224 2.86 -13.37 -5.18
N MET A 225 2.05 -14.08 -5.98
CA MET A 225 2.32 -14.22 -7.41
C MET A 225 2.20 -12.87 -8.14
N VAL A 226 1.18 -12.07 -7.82
CA VAL A 226 1.04 -10.71 -8.38
C VAL A 226 2.22 -9.84 -7.97
N PHE A 227 2.65 -9.92 -6.71
CA PHE A 227 3.82 -9.20 -6.21
C PHE A 227 5.09 -9.59 -6.97
N CYS A 228 5.40 -10.89 -7.10
CA CYS A 228 6.57 -11.37 -7.83
C CYS A 228 6.54 -10.95 -9.31
N LEU A 229 5.38 -11.06 -9.97
CA LEU A 229 5.21 -10.59 -11.35
C LEU A 229 5.46 -9.08 -11.48
N SER A 230 5.01 -8.29 -10.50
CA SER A 230 5.27 -6.86 -10.46
C SER A 230 6.75 -6.53 -10.32
N GLN A 231 7.51 -7.29 -9.52
CA GLN A 231 8.95 -7.08 -9.37
C GLN A 231 9.71 -7.44 -10.66
N ILE A 232 9.34 -8.54 -11.31
CA ILE A 232 9.92 -8.93 -12.60
C ILE A 232 9.67 -7.84 -13.65
N ALA A 233 8.44 -7.31 -13.72
CA ALA A 233 8.08 -6.24 -14.65
C ALA A 233 8.79 -4.91 -14.37
N PHE A 234 9.27 -4.68 -13.15
CA PHE A 234 10.05 -3.50 -12.80
C PHE A 234 11.53 -3.63 -13.18
N LEU A 235 12.05 -4.86 -13.19
CA LEU A 235 13.45 -5.16 -13.52
C LEU A 235 13.73 -5.24 -15.03
N VAL A 236 12.69 -5.44 -15.85
CA VAL A 236 12.75 -5.50 -17.32
C VAL A 236 12.46 -4.12 -17.91
#